data_AF-A0A8J3N9N7-F1
#
_entry.id   AF-A0A8J3N9N7-F1
#
_cell.length_a   1.000
_cell.length_b   1.000
_cell.length_c   1.000
_cell.angle_alpha   90.00
_cell.angle_beta   90.00
_cell.angle_gamma   90.00
#
_symmetry.space_group_name_H-M   'P 1'
#
loop_
_entity.id
_entity.type
_entity.pdbx_description
1 polymer ?
#
loop_
_entity_poly.entity_id
_entity_poly.type
_entity_poly.pdbx_seq_one_letter_code
_entity_poly.pdbx_strand_id
1 'polypeptide(L)'
;MFQQGLPILQIARQLHLTRTTVYKYIAAEAFPERAPRSKSRSTRSILDPYTSYLRERTEQGCANGQQLYREVRDQGYTGTYKTVMRWLQAQGLLPRHQLGLDVKLDEEQDADDGLPCSEMMRSSSSTEPAKPLPFSEPLPSARTLSWLLVKGPTHLKGNEQRTLAFIQQDPSVETISVLTQQFLLLLKERQAEQVEAWLKICAECGIPEIEAFSQGVWRDIDAVKAAFQFPYSNGPTEGFINRLKLLKRSMYGRGSFELLRQRMLSEVS
;
A
#
# COMPACT_ATOMS: atom_id res chain seq x y z
N MET A 1 -22.00 42.77 4.70
CA MET A 1 -21.04 43.46 5.61
C MET A 1 -20.40 44.68 4.95
N PHE A 2 -19.58 44.54 3.89
CA PHE A 2 -18.96 45.72 3.25
C PHE A 2 -19.97 46.62 2.52
N GLN A 3 -20.90 46.05 1.74
CA GLN A 3 -22.01 46.79 1.11
C GLN A 3 -22.99 47.42 2.12
N GLN A 4 -22.91 47.04 3.39
CA GLN A 4 -23.71 47.61 4.49
C GLN A 4 -22.97 48.75 5.21
N GLY A 5 -21.82 49.22 4.68
CA GLY A 5 -21.08 50.37 5.21
C GLY A 5 -20.14 50.08 6.38
N LEU A 6 -19.92 48.81 6.75
CA LEU A 6 -19.04 48.46 7.87
C LEU A 6 -17.55 48.67 7.52
N PRO A 7 -16.74 49.22 8.44
CA PRO A 7 -15.32 49.43 8.21
C PRO A 7 -14.57 48.09 8.13
N ILE A 8 -13.61 48.00 7.21
CA ILE A 8 -12.83 46.79 6.87
C ILE A 8 -12.17 46.16 8.12
N LEU A 9 -11.69 46.98 9.05
CA LEU A 9 -11.10 46.54 10.33
C LEU A 9 -12.11 45.78 11.22
N GLN A 10 -13.36 46.22 11.23
CA GLN A 10 -14.42 45.59 12.01
C GLN A 10 -14.84 44.27 11.37
N ILE A 11 -14.93 44.23 10.04
CA ILE A 11 -15.17 42.99 9.26
C ILE A 11 -14.05 41.97 9.54
N ALA A 12 -12.79 42.40 9.54
CA ALA A 12 -11.64 41.54 9.83
C ALA A 12 -11.70 40.94 11.25
N ARG A 13 -12.02 41.76 12.26
CA ARG A 13 -12.17 41.28 13.65
C ARG A 13 -13.34 40.30 13.80
N GLN A 14 -14.49 40.62 13.20
CA GLN A 14 -15.71 39.82 13.34
C GLN A 14 -15.62 38.47 12.62
N LEU A 15 -14.92 38.42 11.47
CA LEU A 15 -14.72 37.18 10.71
C LEU A 15 -13.41 36.45 11.09
N HIS A 16 -12.63 36.98 12.03
CA HIS A 16 -11.30 36.48 12.40
C HIS A 16 -10.36 36.30 11.18
N LEU A 17 -10.47 37.19 10.20
CA LEU A 17 -9.67 37.21 8.99
C LEU A 17 -8.64 38.35 9.05
N THR A 18 -7.53 38.19 8.34
CA THR A 18 -6.56 39.28 8.19
C THR A 18 -7.11 40.37 7.28
N ARG A 19 -6.73 41.64 7.50
CA ARG A 19 -7.19 42.77 6.66
C ARG A 19 -6.89 42.53 5.16
N THR A 20 -5.75 41.93 4.84
CA THR A 20 -5.34 41.62 3.46
C THR A 20 -6.28 40.60 2.81
N THR A 21 -6.73 39.60 3.56
CA THR A 21 -7.76 38.66 3.09
C THR A 21 -9.08 39.38 2.84
N VAL A 22 -9.52 40.27 3.74
CA VAL A 22 -10.76 41.04 3.54
C VAL A 22 -10.68 41.92 2.28
N TYR A 23 -9.56 42.61 2.06
CA TYR A 23 -9.32 43.36 0.81
C TYR A 23 -9.39 42.47 -0.43
N LYS A 24 -8.77 41.29 -0.39
CA LYS A 24 -8.79 40.34 -1.51
C LYS A 24 -10.21 39.87 -1.85
N TYR A 25 -11.05 39.63 -0.85
CA TYR A 25 -12.44 39.18 -1.05
C TYR A 25 -13.37 40.32 -1.47
N ILE A 26 -13.12 41.55 -1.04
CA ILE A 26 -13.88 42.73 -1.51
C ILE A 26 -13.53 43.04 -2.98
N ALA A 27 -12.27 42.88 -3.36
CA ALA A 27 -11.80 43.10 -4.74
C ALA A 27 -12.21 41.97 -5.70
N ALA A 28 -12.65 40.82 -5.19
CA ALA A 28 -13.10 39.70 -6.01
C ALA A 28 -14.59 39.86 -6.33
N GLU A 29 -14.93 39.98 -7.61
CA GLU A 29 -16.32 40.11 -8.08
C GLU A 29 -17.14 38.82 -7.88
N ALA A 30 -16.46 37.68 -7.72
CA ALA A 30 -17.03 36.37 -7.40
C ALA A 30 -16.19 35.64 -6.33
N PHE A 31 -16.76 34.63 -5.68
CA PHE A 31 -16.04 33.82 -4.68
C PHE A 31 -14.77 33.23 -5.30
N PRO A 32 -13.57 33.54 -4.78
CA PRO A 32 -12.33 33.03 -5.35
C PRO A 32 -12.18 31.55 -4.96
N GLU A 33 -12.68 30.65 -5.81
CA GLU A 33 -12.39 29.23 -5.69
C GLU A 33 -10.88 29.01 -5.67
N ARG A 34 -10.45 28.06 -4.83
CA ARG A 34 -9.02 27.78 -4.63
C ARG A 34 -8.41 27.37 -5.96
N ALA A 35 -7.63 28.26 -6.57
CA ALA A 35 -6.89 27.94 -7.77
C ALA A 35 -6.07 26.65 -7.55
N PRO A 36 -6.18 25.64 -8.43
CA PRO A 36 -5.34 24.46 -8.33
C PRO A 36 -3.88 24.91 -8.32
N ARG A 37 -3.04 24.20 -7.55
CA ARG A 37 -1.59 24.47 -7.54
C ARG A 37 -1.11 24.41 -9.00
N SER A 38 -0.64 25.54 -9.51
CA SER A 38 0.04 25.59 -10.80
C SER A 38 1.18 24.57 -10.77
N LYS A 39 1.23 23.65 -11.74
CA LYS A 39 2.37 22.75 -11.91
C LYS A 39 3.60 23.65 -12.04
N SER A 40 4.58 23.47 -11.16
CA SER A 40 5.80 24.27 -11.18
C SER A 40 6.38 24.28 -12.61
N ARG A 41 6.61 25.47 -13.16
CA ARG A 41 7.21 25.67 -14.49
C ARG A 41 8.67 25.17 -14.55
N SER A 42 9.23 24.74 -13.40
CA SER A 42 10.64 24.44 -13.14
C SER A 42 10.98 22.95 -13.12
N THR A 43 10.20 22.08 -13.76
CA THR A 43 10.65 20.69 -13.95
C THR A 43 10.27 20.27 -15.35
N ARG A 44 11.16 20.59 -16.31
CA ARG A 44 11.18 19.84 -17.58
C ARG A 44 11.25 18.37 -17.19
N SER A 45 10.27 17.59 -17.60
CA SER A 45 10.27 16.16 -17.30
C SER A 45 11.52 15.57 -17.93
N ILE A 46 12.19 14.66 -17.24
CA ILE A 46 13.31 13.89 -17.82
C ILE A 46 12.90 13.15 -19.12
N LEU A 47 11.59 12.97 -19.32
CA LEU A 47 11.01 12.40 -20.52
C LEU A 47 10.85 13.40 -21.68
N ASP A 48 10.85 14.71 -21.42
CA ASP A 48 10.56 15.75 -22.42
C ASP A 48 11.40 15.60 -23.72
N PRO A 49 12.72 15.30 -23.67
CA PRO A 49 13.53 15.10 -24.88
C PRO A 49 13.08 13.92 -25.76
N TYR A 50 12.43 12.91 -25.19
CA TYR A 50 12.03 11.67 -25.87
C TYR A 50 10.56 11.65 -26.28
N THR A 51 9.81 12.72 -25.98
CA THR A 51 8.36 12.78 -26.22
C THR A 51 7.97 12.80 -27.70
N SER A 52 8.81 13.37 -28.57
CA SER A 52 8.60 13.38 -30.03
C SER A 52 8.73 11.98 -30.61
N TYR A 53 9.79 11.25 -30.23
CA TYR A 53 10.04 9.87 -30.67
C TYR A 53 8.91 8.92 -30.27
N LEU A 54 8.45 9.03 -29.01
CA LEU A 54 7.35 8.20 -28.50
C LEU A 54 6.06 8.43 -29.29
N ARG A 55 5.76 9.68 -29.68
CA ARG A 55 4.57 10.00 -30.48
C ARG A 55 4.65 9.40 -31.87
N GLU A 56 5.77 9.59 -32.55
CA GLU A 56 6.01 9.06 -33.90
C GLU A 56 5.88 7.53 -33.93
N ARG A 57 6.45 6.83 -32.94
CA ARG A 57 6.34 5.38 -32.83
C ARG A 57 4.92 4.89 -32.53
N THR A 58 4.15 5.63 -31.73
CA THR A 58 2.74 5.29 -31.51
C THR A 58 1.88 5.50 -32.76
N GLU A 59 2.19 6.52 -33.56
CA GLU A 59 1.51 6.77 -34.84
C GLU A 59 1.84 5.69 -35.89
N GLN A 60 3.05 5.10 -35.82
CA GLN A 60 3.45 3.93 -36.61
C GLN A 60 2.76 2.61 -36.16
N GLY A 61 1.88 2.65 -35.15
CA GLY A 61 1.11 1.50 -34.69
C GLY A 61 1.77 0.67 -33.59
N CYS A 62 2.88 1.12 -33.00
CA CYS A 62 3.47 0.46 -31.84
C CYS A 62 2.64 0.73 -30.57
N ALA A 63 1.72 -0.17 -30.24
CA ALA A 63 0.87 -0.09 -29.05
C ALA A 63 1.48 -0.77 -27.80
N ASN A 64 2.68 -1.36 -27.91
CA ASN A 64 3.31 -2.05 -26.79
C ASN A 64 4.17 -1.08 -25.95
N GLY A 65 3.68 -0.74 -24.77
CA GLY A 65 4.36 0.19 -23.87
C GLY A 65 5.75 -0.27 -23.40
N GLN A 66 5.95 -1.59 -23.22
CA GLN A 66 7.24 -2.13 -22.79
C GLN A 66 8.29 -2.02 -23.90
N GLN A 67 7.87 -2.16 -25.15
CA GLN A 67 8.71 -1.96 -26.31
C GLN A 67 9.14 -0.49 -26.43
N LEU A 68 8.19 0.45 -26.32
CA LEU A 68 8.49 1.89 -26.35
C LEU A 68 9.47 2.31 -25.24
N TYR A 69 9.38 1.71 -24.06
CA TYR A 69 10.31 1.95 -22.98
C TYR A 69 11.72 1.42 -23.25
N ARG A 70 11.85 0.20 -23.81
CA ARG A 70 13.15 -0.36 -24.20
C ARG A 70 13.84 0.53 -25.24
N GLU A 71 13.11 0.94 -26.27
CA GLU A 71 13.65 1.80 -27.33
C GLU A 71 14.10 3.18 -26.81
N VAL A 72 13.36 3.77 -25.86
CA VAL A 72 13.75 5.05 -25.25
C VAL A 72 14.92 4.88 -24.28
N ARG A 73 15.02 3.74 -23.59
CA ARG A 73 16.17 3.38 -22.74
C ARG A 73 17.44 3.20 -23.58
N ASP A 74 17.34 2.57 -24.74
CA ASP A 74 18.45 2.41 -25.69
C ASP A 74 18.95 3.77 -26.23
N GLN A 75 18.08 4.77 -26.30
CA GLN A 75 18.42 6.17 -26.63
C GLN A 75 18.97 6.97 -25.43
N GLY A 76 19.24 6.32 -24.29
CA GLY A 76 19.87 6.93 -23.12
C GLY A 76 18.90 7.45 -22.05
N TYR A 77 17.62 7.06 -22.09
CA TYR A 77 16.68 7.41 -21.03
C TYR A 77 16.99 6.67 -19.72
N THR A 78 17.20 7.44 -18.65
CA THR A 78 17.54 6.92 -17.31
C THR A 78 16.34 6.84 -16.35
N GLY A 79 15.13 7.13 -16.83
CA GLY A 79 13.93 7.12 -15.99
C GLY A 79 13.21 5.77 -15.95
N THR A 80 12.16 5.69 -15.14
CA THR A 80 11.39 4.45 -14.93
C THR A 80 10.32 4.24 -16.00
N TYR A 81 10.04 2.97 -16.34
CA TYR A 81 8.91 2.52 -17.16
C TYR A 81 7.58 3.21 -16.80
N LYS A 82 7.27 3.31 -15.50
CA LYS A 82 6.05 3.95 -14.97
C LYS A 82 5.88 5.40 -15.42
N THR A 83 6.97 6.14 -15.63
CA THR A 83 6.93 7.54 -16.06
C THR A 83 6.55 7.66 -17.53
N VAL A 84 7.12 6.79 -18.38
CA VAL A 84 6.76 6.67 -19.80
C VAL A 84 5.29 6.26 -19.95
N MET A 85 4.85 5.25 -19.21
CA MET A 85 3.46 4.78 -19.23
C MET A 85 2.46 5.85 -18.79
N ARG A 86 2.76 6.56 -17.69
CA ARG A 86 1.90 7.64 -17.20
C ARG A 86 1.79 8.78 -18.21
N TRP A 87 2.88 9.09 -18.92
CA TRP A 87 2.87 10.10 -19.97
C TRP A 87 2.05 9.66 -21.19
N LEU A 88 2.24 8.43 -21.68
CA LEU A 88 1.47 7.88 -22.80
C LEU A 88 -0.04 7.83 -22.49
N GLN A 89 -0.42 7.48 -21.26
CA GLN A 89 -1.80 7.53 -20.77
C GLN A 89 -2.35 8.96 -20.75
N ALA A 90 -1.57 9.92 -20.26
CA ALA A 90 -1.97 11.32 -20.20
C ALA A 90 -2.17 11.93 -21.60
N GLN A 91 -1.48 11.41 -22.62
CA GLN A 91 -1.63 11.81 -24.02
C GLN A 91 -2.74 11.04 -24.77
N GLY A 92 -3.36 10.03 -24.15
CA GLY A 92 -4.42 9.23 -24.78
C GLY A 92 -3.94 8.28 -25.88
N LEU A 93 -2.63 8.05 -25.98
CA LEU A 93 -2.00 7.25 -27.06
C LEU A 93 -2.09 5.73 -26.82
N LEU A 94 -2.59 5.29 -25.66
CA LEU A 94 -2.81 3.89 -25.34
C LEU A 94 -4.17 3.67 -24.66
N PRO A 95 -5.02 2.74 -25.16
CA PRO A 95 -6.26 2.36 -24.49
C PRO A 95 -5.99 1.71 -23.12
N ARG A 96 -6.79 2.09 -22.12
CA ARG A 96 -6.69 1.59 -20.73
C ARG A 96 -6.75 0.06 -20.60
N HIS A 97 -7.33 -0.63 -21.59
CA HIS A 97 -7.46 -2.10 -21.61
C HIS A 97 -6.20 -2.85 -22.09
N GLN A 98 -5.30 -2.19 -22.82
CA GLN A 98 -4.01 -2.78 -23.26
C GLN A 98 -2.91 -2.63 -22.21
N LEU A 99 -3.21 -1.89 -21.14
CA LEU A 99 -2.35 -1.67 -20.00
C LEU A 99 -2.93 -2.47 -18.85
N GLY A 100 -2.39 -3.67 -18.59
CA GLY A 100 -2.75 -4.52 -17.44
C GLY A 100 -2.52 -3.84 -16.09
N LEU A 101 -3.36 -2.86 -15.76
CA LEU A 101 -3.34 -2.02 -14.56
C LEU A 101 -4.13 -2.62 -13.40
N ASP A 102 -4.38 -3.93 -13.42
CA ASP A 102 -4.79 -4.72 -12.25
C ASP A 102 -3.71 -5.71 -11.79
N VAL A 103 -2.44 -5.46 -12.14
CA VAL A 103 -1.32 -6.24 -11.60
C VAL A 103 -0.46 -5.35 -10.72
N LYS A 104 -0.48 -5.66 -9.41
CA LYS A 104 0.53 -5.23 -8.44
C LYS A 104 1.91 -5.60 -8.99
N LEU A 105 2.70 -4.59 -9.32
CA LEU A 105 4.09 -4.73 -9.70
C LEU A 105 4.93 -4.91 -8.44
N ASP A 106 5.66 -6.01 -8.39
CA ASP A 106 7.09 -6.04 -8.06
C ASP A 106 7.70 -6.78 -9.28
N GLU A 107 8.27 -6.11 -10.30
CA GLU A 107 9.72 -5.75 -10.45
C GLU A 107 10.62 -6.83 -9.81
N GLU A 108 11.39 -7.66 -10.53
CA GLU A 108 12.44 -7.37 -11.53
C GLU A 108 12.70 -8.57 -12.46
N GLN A 109 13.17 -8.33 -13.70
CA GLN A 109 14.37 -8.98 -14.31
C GLN A 109 14.45 -8.65 -15.82
N ASP A 110 15.56 -8.01 -16.21
CA ASP A 110 16.10 -8.08 -17.58
C ASP A 110 17.21 -9.16 -17.60
N ALA A 111 17.37 -9.79 -18.77
CA ALA A 111 18.37 -10.79 -19.20
C ALA A 111 18.12 -12.24 -18.69
N ASP A 112 18.15 -13.30 -19.51
CA ASP A 112 18.95 -13.52 -20.73
C ASP A 112 18.40 -14.72 -21.55
N ASP A 113 18.56 -14.61 -22.88
CA ASP A 113 18.62 -15.63 -23.95
C ASP A 113 17.51 -16.68 -24.25
N GLY A 114 17.02 -16.63 -25.50
CA GLY A 114 16.84 -17.81 -26.35
C GLY A 114 15.42 -18.22 -26.79
N LEU A 115 14.98 -17.73 -27.97
CA LEU A 115 13.95 -18.38 -28.81
C LEU A 115 14.63 -19.31 -29.85
N PRO A 116 13.91 -20.21 -30.56
CA PRO A 116 12.78 -21.07 -30.19
C PRO A 116 13.04 -22.55 -30.58
N CYS A 117 12.38 -23.53 -29.94
CA CYS A 117 12.30 -24.88 -30.50
C CYS A 117 10.86 -25.28 -30.82
N SER A 118 10.67 -25.54 -32.12
CA SER A 118 9.57 -26.28 -32.72
C SER A 118 9.54 -27.72 -32.21
N GLU A 119 8.37 -28.33 -32.36
CA GLU A 119 8.13 -29.76 -32.56
C GLU A 119 7.83 -30.72 -31.40
N MET A 120 6.96 -31.64 -31.81
CA MET A 120 6.08 -32.53 -31.07
C MET A 120 6.77 -33.85 -30.67
N MET A 121 6.17 -34.53 -29.68
CA MET A 121 6.32 -35.96 -29.32
C MET A 121 7.71 -36.33 -28.72
N ARG A 122 7.88 -37.13 -27.66
CA ARG A 122 7.34 -38.47 -27.37
C ARG A 122 7.84 -38.96 -25.97
N SER A 123 7.06 -39.83 -25.33
CA SER A 123 7.46 -41.00 -24.50
C SER A 123 8.48 -40.91 -23.33
N SER A 124 7.94 -41.13 -22.11
CA SER A 124 8.34 -42.10 -21.05
C SER A 124 9.75 -42.16 -20.41
N SER A 125 9.69 -42.28 -19.07
CA SER A 125 10.59 -42.94 -18.08
C SER A 125 11.96 -42.34 -17.77
N SER A 126 12.15 -41.89 -16.51
CA SER A 126 12.98 -42.58 -15.49
C SER A 126 13.06 -41.76 -14.19
N THR A 127 13.00 -42.47 -13.07
CA THR A 127 13.03 -41.99 -11.69
C THR A 127 14.47 -41.92 -11.20
N GLU A 128 14.95 -40.74 -10.80
CA GLU A 128 16.01 -40.55 -9.80
C GLU A 128 15.71 -39.27 -8.98
N PRO A 129 16.00 -39.23 -7.67
CA PRO A 129 15.56 -38.16 -6.79
C PRO A 129 16.40 -36.90 -7.04
N ALA A 130 15.77 -35.91 -7.67
CA ALA A 130 16.34 -34.59 -7.87
C ALA A 130 16.71 -33.95 -6.53
N LYS A 131 17.99 -33.64 -6.34
CA LYS A 131 18.49 -32.72 -5.30
C LYS A 131 17.64 -31.44 -5.37
N PRO A 132 17.04 -30.95 -4.27
CA PRO A 132 16.10 -29.84 -4.34
C PRO A 132 16.81 -28.63 -4.95
N LEU A 133 16.28 -28.18 -6.09
CA LEU A 133 16.78 -27.02 -6.82
C LEU A 133 16.80 -25.81 -5.88
N PRO A 134 17.85 -24.98 -5.91
CA PRO A 134 17.91 -23.76 -5.10
C PRO A 134 16.76 -22.83 -5.49
N PHE A 135 16.16 -22.17 -4.49
CA PHE A 135 15.08 -21.20 -4.70
C PHE A 135 15.58 -20.09 -5.64
N SER A 136 15.02 -20.00 -6.85
CA SER A 136 15.49 -19.10 -7.91
C SER A 136 14.79 -17.75 -7.93
N GLU A 137 13.70 -17.60 -7.17
CA GLU A 137 12.93 -16.36 -7.09
C GLU A 137 13.53 -15.44 -5.99
N PRO A 138 13.56 -14.11 -6.18
CA PRO A 138 13.98 -13.19 -5.12
C PRO A 138 13.03 -13.29 -3.92
N LEU A 139 13.59 -13.30 -2.71
CA LEU A 139 12.77 -13.31 -1.50
C LEU A 139 11.95 -12.02 -1.40
N PRO A 140 10.64 -12.12 -1.10
CA PRO A 140 9.79 -10.94 -0.97
C PRO A 140 10.10 -10.18 0.33
N SER A 141 9.53 -8.99 0.48
CA SER A 141 9.76 -8.15 1.65
C SER A 141 9.45 -8.85 2.98
N ALA A 142 10.15 -8.48 4.06
CA ALA A 142 9.91 -9.02 5.40
C ALA A 142 8.43 -8.94 5.81
N ARG A 143 7.73 -7.86 5.44
CA ARG A 143 6.29 -7.70 5.70
C ARG A 143 5.45 -8.75 4.97
N THR A 144 5.80 -9.04 3.72
CA THR A 144 5.13 -10.08 2.93
C THR A 144 5.35 -11.44 3.56
N LEU A 145 6.57 -11.73 3.98
CA LEU A 145 6.93 -12.98 4.66
C LEU A 145 6.16 -13.18 5.97
N SER A 146 6.10 -12.16 6.83
CA SER A 146 5.28 -12.21 8.04
C SER A 146 3.81 -12.48 7.72
N TRP A 147 3.29 -11.91 6.64
CA TRP A 147 1.91 -12.14 6.22
C TRP A 147 1.68 -13.56 5.71
N LEU A 148 2.66 -14.18 5.04
CA LEU A 148 2.60 -15.58 4.63
C LEU A 148 2.52 -16.52 5.83
N LEU A 149 3.25 -16.23 6.91
CA LEU A 149 3.20 -17.03 8.15
C LEU A 149 1.84 -16.96 8.85
N VAL A 150 1.13 -15.84 8.73
CA VAL A 150 -0.22 -15.64 9.30
C VAL A 150 -1.30 -16.27 8.41
N LYS A 151 -1.10 -16.26 7.09
CA LYS A 151 -2.06 -16.82 6.14
C LYS A 151 -2.10 -18.35 6.32
N GLY A 152 -3.29 -18.89 6.57
CA GLY A 152 -3.46 -20.34 6.74
C GLY A 152 -2.96 -21.12 5.51
N PRO A 153 -2.43 -22.35 5.69
CA PRO A 153 -1.80 -23.13 4.62
C PRO A 153 -2.74 -23.42 3.43
N THR A 154 -4.04 -23.44 3.67
CA THR A 154 -5.09 -23.70 2.67
C THR A 154 -5.34 -22.53 1.71
N HIS A 155 -4.86 -21.33 2.01
CA HIS A 155 -5.07 -20.12 1.19
C HIS A 155 -3.80 -19.64 0.48
N LEU A 156 -2.70 -20.37 0.60
CA LEU A 156 -1.43 -20.06 -0.06
C LEU A 156 -1.47 -20.48 -1.53
N LYS A 157 -1.08 -19.57 -2.43
CA LYS A 157 -0.89 -19.87 -3.86
C LYS A 157 0.41 -20.64 -4.08
N GLY A 158 0.57 -21.33 -5.21
CA GLY A 158 1.72 -22.21 -5.49
C GLY A 158 3.10 -21.59 -5.23
N ASN A 159 3.33 -20.33 -5.64
CA ASN A 159 4.61 -19.64 -5.35
C ASN A 159 4.76 -19.25 -3.87
N GLU A 160 3.67 -18.86 -3.21
CA GLU A 160 3.65 -18.55 -1.78
C GLU A 160 3.98 -19.79 -0.94
N GLN A 161 3.45 -20.97 -1.33
CA GLN A 161 3.76 -22.24 -0.68
C GLN A 161 5.23 -22.61 -0.79
N ARG A 162 5.83 -22.45 -1.99
CA ARG A 162 7.27 -22.70 -2.19
C ARG A 162 8.14 -21.74 -1.38
N THR A 163 7.78 -20.46 -1.35
CA THR A 163 8.49 -19.44 -0.57
C THR A 163 8.45 -19.76 0.92
N LEU A 164 7.26 -20.11 1.43
CA LEU A 164 7.08 -20.47 2.84
C LEU A 164 7.83 -21.77 3.19
N ALA A 165 7.75 -22.79 2.34
CA ALA A 165 8.50 -24.04 2.53
C ALA A 165 10.02 -23.83 2.49
N PHE A 166 10.51 -22.87 1.70
CA PHE A 166 11.92 -22.52 1.64
C PHE A 166 12.38 -21.85 2.95
N ILE A 167 11.62 -20.87 3.45
CA ILE A 167 12.02 -20.11 4.64
C ILE A 167 11.85 -20.94 5.92
N GLN A 168 10.88 -21.85 5.96
CA GLN A 168 10.70 -22.80 7.06
C GLN A 168 11.83 -23.84 7.18
N GLN A 169 12.81 -23.86 6.26
CA GLN A 169 14.03 -24.64 6.46
C GLN A 169 14.87 -24.11 7.64
N ASP A 170 14.69 -22.85 8.02
CA ASP A 170 15.26 -22.29 9.23
C ASP A 170 14.43 -22.71 10.47
N PRO A 171 15.03 -23.40 11.46
CA PRO A 171 14.33 -23.84 12.66
C PRO A 171 13.63 -22.72 13.44
N SER A 172 14.20 -21.51 13.44
CA SER A 172 13.60 -20.36 14.10
C SER A 172 12.31 -19.94 13.41
N VAL A 173 12.28 -19.94 12.07
CA VAL A 173 11.08 -19.57 11.31
C VAL A 173 10.02 -20.66 11.37
N GLU A 174 10.41 -21.93 11.35
CA GLU A 174 9.49 -23.04 11.59
C GLU A 174 8.78 -22.88 12.95
N THR A 175 9.53 -22.63 14.01
CA THR A 175 9.00 -22.42 15.36
C THR A 175 8.02 -21.23 15.41
N ILE A 176 8.40 -20.09 14.84
CA ILE A 176 7.52 -18.90 14.77
C ILE A 176 6.24 -19.21 13.98
N SER A 177 6.36 -19.95 12.88
CA SER A 177 5.21 -20.35 12.06
C SER A 177 4.24 -21.20 12.86
N VAL A 178 4.73 -22.21 13.58
CA VAL A 178 3.90 -23.09 14.42
C VAL A 178 3.20 -22.29 15.51
N LEU A 179 3.94 -21.45 16.25
CA LEU A 179 3.37 -20.64 17.33
C LEU A 179 2.31 -19.66 16.81
N THR A 180 2.56 -19.03 15.66
CA THR A 180 1.61 -18.12 15.01
C THR A 180 0.32 -18.84 14.62
N GLN A 181 0.44 -20.01 13.99
CA GLN A 181 -0.73 -20.79 13.57
C GLN A 181 -1.53 -21.31 14.78
N GLN A 182 -0.86 -21.74 15.84
CA GLN A 182 -1.51 -22.11 17.10
C GLN A 182 -2.31 -20.94 17.69
N PHE A 183 -1.72 -19.75 17.76
CA PHE A 183 -2.41 -18.57 18.27
C PHE A 183 -3.65 -18.20 17.44
N LEU A 184 -3.55 -18.27 16.11
CA LEU A 184 -4.69 -18.02 15.22
C LEU A 184 -5.82 -19.04 15.43
N LEU A 185 -5.48 -20.30 15.67
CA LEU A 185 -6.46 -21.33 16.03
C LEU A 185 -7.12 -21.02 17.38
N LEU A 186 -6.34 -20.67 18.40
CA LEU A 186 -6.88 -20.28 19.70
C LEU A 186 -7.87 -19.11 19.58
N LEU A 187 -7.54 -18.11 18.74
CA LEU A 187 -8.40 -16.95 18.49
C LEU A 187 -9.68 -17.35 17.76
N LYS A 188 -9.56 -18.18 16.73
CA LYS A 188 -10.70 -18.65 15.93
C LYS A 188 -11.68 -19.46 16.78
N GLU A 189 -11.16 -20.36 17.61
CA GLU A 189 -11.95 -21.24 18.49
C GLU A 189 -12.29 -20.60 19.85
N ARG A 190 -11.84 -19.36 20.10
CA ARG A 190 -12.10 -18.58 21.33
C ARG A 190 -11.70 -19.28 22.63
N GLN A 191 -10.57 -19.99 22.61
CA GLN A 191 -10.11 -20.82 23.74
C GLN A 191 -9.26 -20.01 24.73
N ALA A 192 -9.90 -19.13 25.51
CA ALA A 192 -9.22 -18.23 26.45
C ALA A 192 -8.35 -18.95 27.51
N GLU A 193 -8.75 -20.14 27.95
CA GLU A 193 -8.03 -20.93 28.97
C GLU A 193 -6.68 -21.45 28.47
N GLN A 194 -6.55 -21.69 27.17
CA GLN A 194 -5.33 -22.26 26.57
C GLN A 194 -4.28 -21.20 26.23
N VAL A 195 -4.63 -19.91 26.28
CA VAL A 195 -3.71 -18.80 25.97
C VAL A 195 -2.52 -18.77 26.93
N GLU A 196 -2.73 -19.00 28.21
CA GLU A 196 -1.65 -19.03 29.20
C GLU A 196 -0.67 -20.18 28.98
N ALA A 197 -1.21 -21.37 28.64
CA ALA A 197 -0.38 -22.53 28.32
C ALA A 197 0.45 -22.26 27.06
N TRP A 198 -0.16 -21.66 26.04
CA TRP A 198 0.54 -21.25 24.83
C TRP A 198 1.62 -20.21 25.09
N LEU A 199 1.36 -19.20 25.95
CA LEU A 199 2.36 -18.19 26.31
C LEU A 199 3.57 -18.77 27.05
N LYS A 200 3.39 -19.85 27.84
CA LYS A 200 4.51 -20.57 28.46
C LYS A 200 5.40 -21.22 27.40
N ILE A 201 4.80 -21.84 26.37
CA ILE A 201 5.55 -22.40 25.24
C ILE A 201 6.31 -21.30 24.51
N CYS A 202 5.70 -20.12 24.29
CA CYS A 202 6.38 -18.97 23.71
C CYS A 202 7.54 -18.43 24.56
N ALA A 203 7.50 -18.60 25.88
CA ALA A 203 8.58 -18.16 26.77
C ALA A 203 9.78 -19.12 26.79
N GLU A 204 9.62 -20.34 26.28
CA GLU A 204 10.65 -21.39 26.26
C GLU A 204 11.08 -21.75 24.82
N CYS A 205 10.69 -20.97 23.82
CA CYS A 205 10.90 -21.29 22.41
C CYS A 205 12.32 -20.96 21.90
N GLY A 206 13.15 -20.28 22.70
CA GLY A 206 14.54 -19.96 22.37
C GLY A 206 14.71 -18.81 21.38
N ILE A 207 13.66 -18.01 21.17
CA ILE A 207 13.66 -16.85 20.27
C ILE A 207 13.37 -15.59 21.11
N PRO A 208 14.37 -14.71 21.32
CA PRO A 208 14.27 -13.62 22.29
C PRO A 208 13.14 -12.63 21.96
N GLU A 209 12.84 -12.42 20.69
CA GLU A 209 11.74 -11.55 20.26
C GLU A 209 10.36 -12.11 20.66
N ILE A 210 10.19 -13.44 20.58
CA ILE A 210 8.94 -14.12 20.94
C ILE A 210 8.81 -14.22 22.47
N GLU A 211 9.92 -14.44 23.17
CA GLU A 211 9.96 -14.45 24.63
C GLU A 211 9.63 -13.07 25.22
N ALA A 212 10.22 -11.99 24.66
CA ALA A 212 9.89 -10.63 25.07
C ALA A 212 8.42 -10.27 24.78
N PHE A 213 7.91 -10.72 23.63
CA PHE A 213 6.50 -10.57 23.28
C PHE A 213 5.59 -11.29 24.29
N SER A 214 5.88 -12.54 24.62
CA SER A 214 5.06 -13.32 25.56
C SER A 214 5.03 -12.67 26.95
N GLN A 215 6.16 -12.17 27.44
CA GLN A 215 6.23 -11.39 28.68
C GLN A 215 5.40 -10.10 28.63
N GLY A 216 5.36 -9.43 27.48
CA GLY A 216 4.51 -8.27 27.27
C GLY A 216 3.03 -8.63 27.37
N VAL A 217 2.60 -9.69 26.67
CA VAL A 217 1.21 -10.17 26.68
C VAL A 217 0.78 -10.63 28.08
N TRP A 218 1.68 -11.25 28.84
CA TRP A 218 1.42 -11.67 30.22
C TRP A 218 1.02 -10.53 31.16
N ARG A 219 1.56 -9.32 30.97
CA ARG A 219 1.20 -8.15 31.81
C ARG A 219 -0.26 -7.73 31.63
N ASP A 220 -0.81 -7.95 30.43
CA ASP A 220 -2.16 -7.57 30.04
C ASP A 220 -3.05 -8.80 29.80
N ILE A 221 -2.76 -9.93 30.46
CA ILE A 221 -3.40 -11.23 30.19
C ILE A 221 -4.92 -11.20 30.34
N ASP A 222 -5.45 -10.41 31.28
CA ASP A 222 -6.91 -10.28 31.48
C ASP A 222 -7.58 -9.61 30.28
N ALA A 223 -6.95 -8.56 29.72
CA ALA A 223 -7.44 -7.90 28.52
C ALA A 223 -7.36 -8.82 27.29
N VAL A 224 -6.29 -9.60 27.20
CA VAL A 224 -6.10 -10.59 26.14
C VAL A 224 -7.19 -11.65 26.24
N LYS A 225 -7.39 -12.29 27.40
CA LYS A 225 -8.48 -13.27 27.62
C LYS A 225 -9.85 -12.68 27.31
N ALA A 226 -10.11 -11.44 27.70
CA ALA A 226 -11.35 -10.74 27.38
C ALA A 226 -11.56 -10.64 25.85
N ALA A 227 -10.50 -10.42 25.07
CA ALA A 227 -10.58 -10.39 23.60
C ALA A 227 -10.99 -11.74 22.98
N PHE A 228 -10.75 -12.88 23.65
CA PHE A 228 -11.24 -14.20 23.19
C PHE A 228 -12.71 -14.41 23.56
N GLN A 229 -13.17 -13.86 24.68
CA GLN A 229 -14.52 -14.08 25.20
C GLN A 229 -15.55 -13.14 24.58
N PHE A 230 -15.20 -11.87 24.41
CA PHE A 230 -16.13 -10.84 23.98
C PHE A 230 -15.97 -10.50 22.49
N PRO A 231 -17.07 -10.23 21.77
CA PRO A 231 -17.01 -9.78 20.38
C PRO A 231 -16.62 -8.29 20.25
N TYR A 232 -16.43 -7.59 21.36
CA TYR A 232 -16.16 -6.16 21.38
C TYR A 232 -14.66 -5.90 21.24
N SER A 233 -14.31 -4.99 20.35
CA SER A 233 -12.95 -4.49 20.20
C SER A 233 -12.95 -2.97 20.22
N ASN A 234 -11.82 -2.37 20.59
CA ASN A 234 -11.65 -0.92 20.49
C ASN A 234 -11.44 -0.45 19.03
N GLY A 235 -11.33 -1.36 18.07
CA GLY A 235 -11.05 -1.05 16.65
C GLY A 235 -12.01 -0.03 16.03
N PRO A 236 -13.35 -0.21 16.13
CA PRO A 236 -14.31 0.77 15.63
C PRO A 236 -14.15 2.14 16.29
N THR A 237 -13.98 2.17 17.62
CA THR A 237 -13.78 3.40 18.39
C THR A 237 -12.50 4.12 17.99
N GLU A 238 -11.39 3.39 17.85
CA GLU A 238 -10.11 3.92 17.37
C GLU A 238 -10.23 4.42 15.92
N GLY A 239 -10.98 3.74 15.07
CA GLY A 239 -11.30 4.18 13.72
C GLY A 239 -11.99 5.54 13.71
N PHE A 240 -13.03 5.71 14.54
CA PHE A 240 -13.71 7.00 14.70
C PHE A 240 -12.78 8.08 15.26
N ILE A 241 -11.96 7.76 16.27
CA ILE A 241 -10.99 8.69 16.84
C ILE A 241 -9.94 9.12 15.79
N ASN A 242 -9.43 8.18 15.00
CA ASN A 242 -8.44 8.45 13.97
C ASN A 242 -9.04 9.32 12.85
N ARG A 243 -10.27 9.03 12.44
CA ARG A 243 -11.02 9.85 11.49
C ARG A 243 -11.24 11.26 12.02
N LEU A 244 -11.66 11.40 13.28
CA LEU A 244 -11.83 12.69 13.93
C LEU A 244 -10.50 13.47 13.99
N LYS A 245 -9.40 12.80 14.35
CA LYS A 245 -8.05 13.39 14.34
C LYS A 245 -7.65 13.84 12.95
N LEU A 246 -7.92 13.06 11.91
CA LEU A 246 -7.64 13.40 10.52
C LEU A 246 -8.43 14.63 10.08
N LEU A 247 -9.73 14.68 10.38
CA LEU A 247 -10.60 15.81 10.09
C LEU A 247 -10.14 17.08 10.82
N LYS A 248 -9.79 16.97 12.10
CA LYS A 248 -9.24 18.08 12.87
C LYS A 248 -7.92 18.59 12.27
N ARG A 249 -7.02 17.67 11.85
CA ARG A 249 -5.74 18.02 11.21
C ARG A 249 -5.92 18.68 9.85
N SER A 250 -6.84 18.20 9.00
CA SER A 250 -7.13 18.82 7.70
C SER A 250 -7.70 20.23 7.84
N MET A 251 -8.36 20.51 8.96
CA MET A 251 -8.90 21.82 9.32
C MET A 251 -7.94 22.69 10.15
N TYR A 252 -6.66 22.30 10.24
CA TYR A 252 -5.62 23.02 11.00
C TYR A 252 -5.99 23.25 12.48
N GLY A 253 -6.79 22.37 13.06
CA GLY A 253 -7.27 22.49 14.43
C GLY A 253 -8.33 23.57 14.67
N ARG A 254 -8.83 24.23 13.62
CA ARG A 254 -9.79 25.35 13.72
C ARG A 254 -11.26 24.95 13.59
N GLY A 255 -11.56 23.67 13.46
CA GLY A 255 -12.95 23.19 13.43
C GLY A 255 -13.61 23.27 14.80
N SER A 256 -14.76 23.96 14.89
CA SER A 256 -15.62 23.91 16.08
C SER A 256 -16.23 22.52 16.24
N PHE A 257 -16.68 22.19 17.46
CA PHE A 257 -17.33 20.90 17.73
C PHE A 257 -18.50 20.62 16.77
N GLU A 258 -19.36 21.62 16.54
CA GLU A 258 -20.52 21.48 15.67
C GLU A 258 -20.12 21.16 14.22
N LEU A 259 -19.07 21.81 13.71
CA LEU A 259 -18.57 21.56 12.37
C LEU A 259 -17.90 20.17 12.25
N LEU A 260 -17.18 19.74 13.29
CA LEU A 260 -16.60 18.38 13.35
C LEU A 260 -17.71 17.31 13.41
N ARG A 261 -18.75 17.54 14.22
CA ARG A 261 -19.92 16.66 14.34
C ARG A 261 -20.65 16.53 13.01
N GLN A 262 -20.94 17.66 12.35
CA GLN A 262 -21.61 17.66 11.05
C GLN A 262 -20.83 16.84 10.02
N ARG A 263 -19.51 17.07 9.88
CA ARG A 263 -18.70 16.33 8.90
C ARG A 263 -18.51 14.85 9.24
N MET A 264 -18.44 14.51 10.53
CA MET A 264 -18.35 13.11 10.96
C MET A 264 -19.62 12.32 10.61
N LEU A 265 -20.79 12.94 10.81
CA LEU A 265 -22.09 12.30 10.61
C LEU A 265 -22.61 12.38 9.17
N SER A 266 -22.30 13.46 8.43
CA SER A 266 -22.81 13.68 7.06
C SER A 266 -22.20 12.76 6.00
N GLU A 267 -21.07 12.12 6.28
CA GLU A 267 -20.42 11.14 5.39
C GLU A 267 -20.94 9.70 5.60
N VAL A 268 -21.86 9.47 6.56
CA VAL A 268 -22.43 8.15 6.89
C VAL A 268 -23.85 7.97 6.30
N SER A 269 -24.32 8.92 5.49
CA SER A 269 -25.61 8.88 4.77
C SER A 269 -25.37 8.86 3.26
#